data_AF-A0A839DQG7-F1
#
_entry.id   AF-A0A839DQG7-F1
#
_cell.length_a   1.000
_cell.length_b   1.000
_cell.length_c   1.000
_cell.angle_alpha   90.00
_cell.angle_beta   90.00
_cell.angle_gamma   90.00
#
_symmetry.space_group_name_H-M   'P 1'
#
loop_
_entity.id
_entity.type
_entity.pdbx_description
1 polymer ?
#
loop_
_entity_poly.entity_id
_entity_poly.type
_entity_poly.pdbx_seq_one_letter_code
_entity_poly.pdbx_strand_id
1 'polypeptide(L)'
;MIERSEMVTRRSLLAAASSGAATVALPRTASARPADFAAALDFSVERIRALAPEVTGYPERTEFEKWVYNDDGGWVGGFWPGQLWIAQLHTGNAELGRRARRSAAGLEARRTDTSTHDLGFLFSPSWVTAWRVTGDRGWSDGALTAAETLTERYNERGRFLRAWGALDDPHRAGWVIVDTMMNLDLLLFAAERTGRRRYADIATAHADTTARHLVREDGSTCHVFEFDPASGRPIRQRTAQGYSATSCWSRGQSWAVHGFTTVFRRTGERRFLDVAARVADHLVRNLTADRVPVWDYRSPYAPHDVKDSSAGAVAACGLLDLAAVSGEARYRDTAVEILTALEATCSTAGSERAEGALGRGTSNRPEERGVEVSLPYGDYYYAEALLRHVHPEAARRYLATA
;
A
#
# COMPACT_ATOMS: atom_id res chain seq x y z
N MET A 1 7.21 -58.47 43.19
CA MET A 1 6.11 -59.38 42.85
C MET A 1 5.42 -58.77 41.64
N ILE A 2 5.86 -59.20 40.47
CA ILE A 2 5.50 -58.70 39.15
C ILE A 2 4.92 -59.92 38.44
N GLU A 3 3.68 -59.86 37.95
CA GLU A 3 3.13 -60.88 37.08
C GLU A 3 2.97 -60.34 35.66
N ARG A 4 3.48 -61.15 34.73
CA ARG A 4 3.42 -61.01 33.27
C ARG A 4 2.13 -61.67 32.77
N SER A 5 1.61 -61.27 31.60
CA SER A 5 1.63 -62.15 30.41
C SER A 5 1.00 -61.52 29.14
N GLU A 6 1.84 -61.45 28.11
CA GLU A 6 1.73 -61.74 26.68
C GLU A 6 0.51 -61.42 25.77
N MET A 7 0.93 -60.90 24.59
CA MET A 7 0.31 -60.64 23.29
C MET A 7 -0.59 -61.73 22.67
N VAL A 8 -1.58 -61.33 21.86
CA VAL A 8 -1.83 -61.86 20.50
C VAL A 8 -2.46 -60.78 19.58
N THR A 9 -2.02 -60.72 18.32
CA THR A 9 -2.52 -59.83 17.25
C THR A 9 -3.21 -60.61 16.10
N ARG A 10 -4.08 -59.90 15.36
CA ARG A 10 -4.52 -60.08 13.95
C ARG A 10 -5.48 -61.23 13.59
N ARG A 11 -6.70 -60.91 13.10
CA ARG A 11 -7.04 -60.68 11.67
C ARG A 11 -8.57 -60.48 11.44
N SER A 12 -8.88 -59.40 10.70
CA SER A 12 -9.89 -59.25 9.64
C SER A 12 -11.31 -59.82 9.77
N LEU A 13 -12.32 -58.95 9.71
CA LEU A 13 -13.53 -59.15 8.90
C LEU A 13 -14.11 -57.77 8.49
N LEU A 14 -14.23 -57.58 7.18
CA LEU A 14 -14.94 -56.48 6.51
C LEU A 14 -16.45 -56.62 6.73
N ALA A 15 -17.14 -55.54 7.05
CA ALA A 15 -18.55 -55.36 6.68
C ALA A 15 -18.93 -53.86 6.63
N ALA A 16 -19.29 -53.44 5.43
CA ALA A 16 -20.04 -52.27 4.98
C ALA A 16 -20.68 -51.33 6.02
N ALA A 17 -20.35 -50.03 5.90
CA ALA A 17 -21.28 -48.93 6.12
C ALA A 17 -21.04 -47.85 5.05
N SER A 18 -21.70 -48.02 3.91
CA SER A 18 -21.90 -46.97 2.93
C SER A 18 -23.15 -46.18 3.29
N SER A 19 -23.04 -44.85 3.33
CA SER A 19 -23.99 -43.84 2.80
C SER A 19 -24.16 -42.66 3.76
N GLY A 20 -23.79 -41.48 3.28
CA GLY A 20 -24.06 -40.21 3.96
C GLY A 20 -22.95 -39.18 3.85
N ALA A 21 -22.31 -39.04 2.68
CA ALA A 21 -21.53 -37.83 2.43
C ALA A 21 -22.52 -36.66 2.34
N ALA A 22 -22.72 -35.96 3.45
CA ALA A 22 -23.35 -34.66 3.44
C ALA A 22 -22.42 -33.72 2.67
N THR A 23 -22.65 -33.59 1.36
CA THR A 23 -22.13 -32.48 0.59
C THR A 23 -22.76 -31.22 1.15
N VAL A 24 -22.05 -30.56 2.06
CA VAL A 24 -22.29 -29.15 2.36
C VAL A 24 -21.98 -28.42 1.07
N ALA A 25 -23.02 -28.14 0.29
CA ALA A 25 -22.91 -27.25 -0.85
C ALA A 25 -22.44 -25.91 -0.29
N LEU A 26 -21.19 -25.54 -0.61
CA LEU A 26 -20.73 -24.17 -0.45
C LEU A 26 -21.77 -23.28 -1.14
N PRO A 27 -22.24 -22.21 -0.48
CA PRO A 27 -23.19 -21.32 -1.11
C PRO A 27 -22.60 -20.87 -2.44
N ARG A 28 -23.31 -21.18 -3.54
CA ARG A 28 -23.07 -20.55 -4.84
C ARG A 28 -22.86 -19.08 -4.57
N THR A 29 -21.72 -18.54 -5.01
CA THR A 29 -21.47 -17.10 -5.03
C THR A 29 -22.72 -16.44 -5.57
N ALA A 30 -23.47 -15.78 -4.68
CA ALA A 30 -24.53 -14.91 -5.11
C ALA A 30 -23.86 -13.96 -6.11
N SER A 31 -24.41 -13.89 -7.33
CA SER A 31 -24.02 -12.87 -8.29
C SER A 31 -24.09 -11.54 -7.55
N ALA A 32 -22.93 -11.04 -7.10
CA ALA A 32 -22.85 -9.78 -6.40
C ALA A 32 -23.47 -8.75 -7.33
N ARG A 33 -24.38 -7.91 -6.81
CA ARG A 33 -24.76 -6.71 -7.54
C ARG A 33 -23.45 -5.97 -7.88
N PRO A 34 -23.30 -5.40 -9.09
CA PRO A 34 -22.15 -4.57 -9.39
C PRO A 34 -21.97 -3.56 -8.26
N ALA A 35 -20.75 -3.47 -7.70
CA ALA A 35 -20.50 -2.52 -6.63
C ALA A 35 -20.78 -1.11 -7.14
N ASP A 36 -21.59 -0.36 -6.40
CA ASP A 36 -21.84 1.05 -6.67
C ASP A 36 -20.66 1.85 -6.12
N PHE A 37 -19.62 2.02 -6.93
CA PHE A 37 -18.42 2.76 -6.54
C PHE A 37 -18.68 4.25 -6.31
N ALA A 38 -19.76 4.81 -6.85
CA ALA A 38 -20.17 6.18 -6.51
C ALA A 38 -20.68 6.22 -5.08
N ALA A 39 -21.59 5.32 -4.71
CA ALA A 39 -22.09 5.22 -3.33
C ALA A 39 -20.98 4.89 -2.31
N ALA A 40 -20.03 4.03 -2.66
CA ALA A 40 -18.88 3.72 -1.81
C ALA A 40 -17.96 4.95 -1.60
N LEU A 41 -17.81 5.79 -2.63
CA LEU A 41 -17.04 7.03 -2.54
C LEU A 41 -17.79 8.08 -1.72
N ASP A 42 -19.11 8.21 -1.92
CA ASP A 42 -19.98 9.05 -1.11
C ASP A 42 -19.85 8.69 0.38
N PHE A 43 -19.92 7.40 0.72
CA PHE A 43 -19.72 6.90 2.09
C PHE A 43 -18.34 7.26 2.66
N SER A 44 -17.27 7.07 1.89
CA SER A 44 -15.92 7.45 2.31
C SER A 44 -15.83 8.95 2.60
N VAL A 45 -16.46 9.78 1.77
CA VAL A 45 -16.52 11.23 1.95
C VAL A 45 -17.38 11.64 3.15
N GLU A 46 -18.46 10.94 3.44
CA GLU A 46 -19.26 11.15 4.65
C GLU A 46 -18.45 10.92 5.92
N ARG A 47 -17.66 9.84 5.97
CA ARG A 47 -16.73 9.59 7.10
C ARG A 47 -15.71 10.70 7.25
N ILE A 48 -15.08 11.12 6.15
CA ILE A 48 -14.14 12.25 6.15
C ILE A 48 -14.81 13.53 6.66
N ARG A 49 -16.03 13.84 6.21
CA ARG A 49 -16.78 15.04 6.63
C ARG A 49 -17.17 15.01 8.11
N ALA A 50 -17.58 13.85 8.62
CA ALA A 50 -17.92 13.67 10.02
C ALA A 50 -16.69 13.82 10.92
N LEU A 51 -15.55 13.28 10.49
CA LEU A 51 -14.30 13.28 11.23
C LEU A 51 -13.59 14.65 11.21
N ALA A 52 -13.56 15.31 10.05
CA ALA A 52 -12.67 16.45 9.81
C ALA A 52 -12.80 17.66 10.76
N PRO A 53 -13.96 17.97 11.37
CA PRO A 53 -14.08 19.01 12.41
C PRO A 53 -13.22 18.75 13.65
N GLU A 54 -13.06 17.49 14.05
CA GLU A 54 -12.43 17.08 15.32
C GLU A 54 -10.93 16.74 15.18
N VAL A 55 -10.44 16.61 13.94
CA VAL A 55 -9.05 16.21 13.69
C VAL A 55 -8.08 17.36 13.97
N THR A 56 -7.23 17.16 14.98
CA THR A 56 -6.16 18.08 15.38
C THR A 56 -4.75 17.57 15.06
N GLY A 57 -4.59 16.27 14.83
CA GLY A 57 -3.34 15.63 14.39
C GLY A 57 -3.54 14.83 13.09
N TYR A 58 -2.75 13.77 12.89
CA TYR A 58 -2.90 12.88 11.73
C TYR A 58 -3.30 11.47 12.17
N PRO A 59 -4.41 10.91 11.62
CA PRO A 59 -4.78 9.52 11.88
C PRO A 59 -3.64 8.55 11.56
N GLU A 60 -3.35 7.61 12.48
CA GLU A 60 -2.30 6.60 12.31
C GLU A 60 -2.88 5.18 12.11
N ARG A 61 -3.83 4.82 12.97
CA ARG A 61 -4.60 3.56 12.96
C ARG A 61 -5.83 3.74 13.85
N THR A 62 -6.83 2.88 13.73
CA THR A 62 -7.91 2.86 14.73
C THR A 62 -7.61 1.93 15.89
N GLU A 63 -8.07 2.32 17.08
CA GLU A 63 -8.25 1.45 18.24
C GLU A 63 -9.73 1.52 18.66
N PHE A 64 -10.38 0.35 18.80
CA PHE A 64 -11.82 0.28 19.06
C PHE A 64 -12.67 1.11 18.07
N GLU A 65 -12.27 1.07 16.79
CA GLU A 65 -12.86 1.78 15.64
C GLU A 65 -12.69 3.32 15.64
N LYS A 66 -11.89 3.85 16.57
CA LYS A 66 -11.60 5.28 16.73
C LYS A 66 -10.16 5.61 16.34
N TRP A 67 -9.94 6.68 15.61
CA TRP A 67 -8.59 7.05 15.18
C TRP A 67 -7.71 7.42 16.36
N VAL A 68 -6.52 6.82 16.40
CA VAL A 68 -5.38 7.29 17.18
C VAL A 68 -4.57 8.22 16.30
N TYR A 69 -4.14 9.35 16.87
CA TYR A 69 -3.46 10.42 16.15
C TYR A 69 -1.98 10.46 16.47
N ASN A 70 -1.19 10.86 15.48
CA ASN A 70 0.18 11.30 15.64
C ASN A 70 0.26 12.78 15.24
N ASP A 71 0.81 13.62 16.13
CA ASP A 71 0.92 15.06 15.93
C ASP A 71 1.86 15.44 14.78
N ASP A 72 2.96 14.71 14.59
CA ASP A 72 3.95 14.98 13.54
C ASP A 72 3.65 14.25 12.21
N GLY A 73 2.61 13.41 12.21
CA GLY A 73 2.16 12.62 11.06
C GLY A 73 2.90 11.30 10.86
N GLY A 74 4.04 11.06 11.51
CA GLY A 74 4.85 9.85 11.29
C GLY A 74 5.19 9.68 9.81
N TRP A 75 5.05 8.48 9.26
CA TRP A 75 5.17 8.22 7.82
C TRP A 75 3.83 8.28 7.07
N VAL A 76 2.70 8.34 7.79
CA VAL A 76 1.33 8.27 7.25
C VAL A 76 0.63 9.62 7.12
N GLY A 77 1.25 10.70 7.61
CA GLY A 77 0.63 12.01 7.76
C GLY A 77 0.14 12.62 6.45
N GLY A 78 0.72 12.25 5.31
CA GLY A 78 0.29 12.74 4.01
C GLY A 78 -1.07 12.17 3.54
N PHE A 79 -1.51 11.04 4.08
CA PHE A 79 -2.72 10.36 3.61
C PHE A 79 -4.00 11.09 4.03
N TRP A 80 -4.02 11.72 5.21
CA TRP A 80 -5.19 12.50 5.66
C TRP A 80 -5.48 13.75 4.80
N PRO A 81 -4.53 14.67 4.56
CA PRO A 81 -4.75 15.74 3.60
C PRO A 81 -5.05 15.20 2.19
N GLY A 82 -4.48 14.06 1.80
CA GLY A 82 -4.84 13.37 0.56
C GLY A 82 -6.31 12.96 0.47
N GLN A 83 -6.85 12.37 1.54
CA GLN A 83 -8.27 12.03 1.64
C GLN A 83 -9.17 13.28 1.56
N LEU A 84 -8.78 14.38 2.23
CA LEU A 84 -9.49 15.65 2.14
C LEU A 84 -9.49 16.24 0.73
N TRP A 85 -8.38 16.11 -0.01
CA TRP A 85 -8.32 16.49 -1.42
C TRP A 85 -9.23 15.63 -2.28
N ILE A 86 -9.20 14.30 -2.13
CA ILE A 86 -10.11 13.39 -2.85
C ILE A 86 -11.58 13.77 -2.60
N ALA A 87 -11.94 14.03 -1.34
CA ALA A 87 -13.29 14.43 -0.97
C ALA A 87 -13.69 15.80 -1.57
N GLN A 88 -12.75 16.75 -1.67
CA GLN A 88 -12.98 18.02 -2.35
C GLN A 88 -13.13 17.85 -3.87
N LEU A 89 -12.33 16.99 -4.50
CA LEU A 89 -12.41 16.69 -5.93
C LEU A 89 -13.73 15.99 -6.29
N HIS A 90 -14.20 15.10 -5.43
CA HIS A 90 -15.47 14.40 -5.62
C HIS A 90 -16.69 15.32 -5.46
N THR A 91 -16.67 16.20 -4.44
CA THR A 91 -17.88 16.94 -4.03
C THR A 91 -17.88 18.43 -4.40
N GLY A 92 -16.76 18.99 -4.84
CA GLY A 92 -16.60 20.42 -5.06
C GLY A 92 -16.64 21.28 -3.79
N ASN A 93 -16.72 20.69 -2.59
CA ASN A 93 -16.87 21.44 -1.36
C ASN A 93 -15.57 22.19 -0.98
N ALA A 94 -15.63 23.52 -1.02
CA ALA A 94 -14.50 24.38 -0.75
C ALA A 94 -13.96 24.29 0.70
N GLU A 95 -14.80 23.91 1.69
CA GLU A 95 -14.34 23.72 3.07
C GLU A 95 -13.40 22.52 3.18
N LEU A 96 -13.69 21.42 2.48
CA LEU A 96 -12.79 20.26 2.43
C LEU A 96 -11.42 20.66 1.86
N GLY A 97 -11.40 21.48 0.79
CA GLY A 97 -10.14 22.01 0.24
C GLY A 97 -9.42 22.99 1.19
N ARG A 98 -10.13 23.76 2.02
CA ARG A 98 -9.51 24.58 3.07
C ARG A 98 -8.90 23.71 4.17
N ARG A 99 -9.59 22.64 4.59
CA ARG A 99 -9.07 21.66 5.56
C ARG A 99 -7.85 20.92 5.01
N ALA A 100 -7.90 20.49 3.76
CA ALA A 100 -6.78 19.81 3.09
C ALA A 100 -5.52 20.68 3.11
N ARG A 101 -5.63 21.97 2.77
CA ARG A 101 -4.52 22.93 2.84
C ARG A 101 -4.00 23.13 4.26
N ARG A 102 -4.88 23.31 5.25
CA ARG A 102 -4.46 23.47 6.65
C ARG A 102 -3.72 22.23 7.16
N SER A 103 -4.24 21.04 6.89
CA SER A 103 -3.60 19.78 7.26
C SER A 103 -2.27 19.58 6.53
N ALA A 104 -2.20 19.84 5.22
CA ALA A 104 -0.94 19.76 4.48
C ALA A 104 0.11 20.75 5.01
N ALA A 105 -0.27 21.99 5.34
CA ALA A 105 0.63 22.99 5.92
C ALA A 105 1.26 22.51 7.25
N GLY A 106 0.54 21.72 8.03
CA GLY A 106 1.07 21.14 9.27
C GLY A 106 2.26 20.19 9.06
N LEU A 107 2.47 19.67 7.85
CA LEU A 107 3.63 18.84 7.50
C LEU A 107 4.86 19.66 7.08
N GLU A 108 4.78 21.00 7.07
CA GLU A 108 5.86 21.86 6.55
C GLU A 108 7.23 21.55 7.16
N ALA A 109 7.29 21.35 8.48
CA ALA A 109 8.55 21.06 9.19
C ALA A 109 9.20 19.73 8.76
N ARG A 110 8.43 18.80 8.19
CA ARG A 110 8.91 17.49 7.74
C ARG A 110 9.64 17.56 6.38
N ARG A 111 9.63 18.70 5.68
CA ARG A 111 10.30 18.87 4.37
C ARG A 111 11.80 18.63 4.44
N THR A 112 12.40 18.84 5.60
CA THR A 112 13.84 18.67 5.86
C THR A 112 14.11 17.50 6.79
N ASP A 113 13.17 16.56 6.93
CA ASP A 113 13.36 15.35 7.73
C ASP A 113 14.29 14.36 7.00
N THR A 114 15.55 14.36 7.39
CA THR A 114 16.60 13.49 6.84
C THR A 114 16.59 12.10 7.46
N SER A 115 15.65 11.74 8.34
CA SER A 115 15.66 10.47 9.07
C SER A 115 14.87 9.34 8.39
N THR A 116 14.02 9.67 7.40
CA THR A 116 13.14 8.72 6.72
C THR A 116 13.14 8.88 5.20
N HIS A 117 12.92 7.78 4.48
CA HIS A 117 12.60 7.79 3.06
C HIS A 117 11.14 8.15 2.73
N ASP A 118 10.26 8.21 3.73
CA ASP A 118 8.80 8.34 3.56
C ASP A 118 8.33 9.75 3.16
N LEU A 119 9.25 10.59 2.71
CA LEU A 119 8.92 11.94 2.26
C LEU A 119 7.95 11.94 1.08
N GLY A 120 7.98 10.92 0.22
CA GLY A 120 6.99 10.79 -0.85
C GLY A 120 5.58 10.52 -0.32
N PHE A 121 5.41 9.62 0.67
CA PHE A 121 4.12 9.41 1.32
C PHE A 121 3.62 10.64 2.05
N LEU A 122 4.51 11.46 2.60
CA LEU A 122 4.14 12.70 3.25
C LEU A 122 3.74 13.78 2.25
N PHE A 123 4.53 14.02 1.21
CA PHE A 123 4.42 15.21 0.36
C PHE A 123 3.69 14.99 -0.97
N SER A 124 3.67 13.77 -1.53
CA SER A 124 2.95 13.50 -2.77
C SER A 124 1.42 13.61 -2.63
N PRO A 125 0.74 12.90 -1.70
CA PRO A 125 -0.71 13.01 -1.55
C PRO A 125 -1.16 14.36 -0.98
N SER A 126 -0.26 15.14 -0.38
CA SER A 126 -0.57 16.39 0.31
C SER A 126 -0.14 17.64 -0.49
N TRP A 127 1.15 17.97 -0.52
CA TRP A 127 1.71 19.19 -1.11
C TRP A 127 1.71 19.13 -2.64
N VAL A 128 2.08 18.01 -3.25
CA VAL A 128 2.02 17.86 -4.72
C VAL A 128 0.57 17.95 -5.20
N THR A 129 -0.38 17.29 -4.51
CA THR A 129 -1.81 17.45 -4.80
C THR A 129 -2.28 18.89 -4.60
N ALA A 130 -1.87 19.56 -3.51
CA ALA A 130 -2.20 20.98 -3.28
C ALA A 130 -1.70 21.88 -4.41
N TRP A 131 -0.47 21.69 -4.88
CA TRP A 131 0.07 22.38 -6.06
C TRP A 131 -0.81 22.13 -7.30
N ARG A 132 -1.13 20.87 -7.60
CA ARG A 132 -1.92 20.50 -8.78
C ARG A 132 -3.33 21.11 -8.75
N VAL A 133 -3.97 21.16 -7.58
CA VAL A 133 -5.32 21.70 -7.41
C VAL A 133 -5.34 23.23 -7.42
N THR A 134 -4.35 23.88 -6.79
CA THR A 134 -4.39 25.34 -6.54
C THR A 134 -3.53 26.15 -7.50
N GLY A 135 -2.50 25.56 -8.09
CA GLY A 135 -1.47 26.29 -8.84
C GLY A 135 -0.58 27.20 -7.99
N ASP A 136 -0.63 27.09 -6.65
CA ASP A 136 0.20 27.90 -5.76
C ASP A 136 1.61 27.27 -5.60
N ARG A 137 2.61 28.03 -6.05
CA ARG A 137 4.01 27.62 -6.10
C ARG A 137 4.61 27.31 -4.73
N GLY A 138 4.08 27.87 -3.64
CA GLY A 138 4.56 27.53 -2.29
C GLY A 138 4.49 26.03 -2.01
N TRP A 139 3.43 25.37 -2.49
CA TRP A 139 3.28 23.91 -2.37
C TRP A 139 4.29 23.15 -3.22
N SER A 140 4.54 23.59 -4.46
CA SER A 140 5.54 22.93 -5.30
C SER A 140 6.95 23.12 -4.77
N ASP A 141 7.30 24.33 -4.31
CA ASP A 141 8.64 24.66 -3.82
C ASP A 141 8.93 23.91 -2.50
N GLY A 142 7.92 23.73 -1.66
CA GLY A 142 8.03 22.86 -0.48
C GLY A 142 8.20 21.39 -0.83
N ALA A 143 7.42 20.85 -1.76
CA ALA A 143 7.59 19.46 -2.23
C ALA A 143 8.96 19.24 -2.89
N LEU A 144 9.51 20.24 -3.60
CA LEU A 144 10.87 20.21 -4.14
C LEU A 144 11.94 20.21 -3.05
N THR A 145 11.69 20.90 -1.94
CA THR A 145 12.57 20.83 -0.76
C THR A 145 12.58 19.41 -0.19
N ALA A 146 11.41 18.79 -0.01
CA ALA A 146 11.31 17.40 0.45
C ALA A 146 11.96 16.41 -0.51
N ALA A 147 11.82 16.63 -1.82
CA ALA A 147 12.51 15.83 -2.83
C ALA A 147 14.03 15.94 -2.72
N GLU A 148 14.56 17.15 -2.46
CA GLU A 148 16.00 17.34 -2.23
C GLU A 148 16.48 16.59 -1.00
N THR A 149 15.80 16.76 0.13
CA THR A 149 16.07 16.02 1.37
C THR A 149 16.09 14.51 1.14
N LEU A 150 15.14 13.99 0.34
CA LEU A 150 15.10 12.56 0.00
C LEU A 150 16.36 12.12 -0.77
N THR A 151 16.93 12.96 -1.63
CA THR A 151 18.16 12.63 -2.36
C THR A 151 19.39 12.49 -1.46
N GLU A 152 19.42 13.13 -0.30
CA GLU A 152 20.52 12.99 0.67
C GLU A 152 20.64 11.56 1.22
N ARG A 153 19.56 10.77 1.12
CA ARG A 153 19.52 9.37 1.52
C ARG A 153 20.08 8.43 0.45
N TYR A 154 20.50 8.94 -0.70
CA TYR A 154 21.01 8.13 -1.81
C TYR A 154 22.43 7.65 -1.54
N ASN A 155 22.58 6.33 -1.48
CA ASN A 155 23.86 5.66 -1.48
C ASN A 155 24.30 5.39 -2.92
N GLU A 156 25.28 6.14 -3.41
CA GLU A 156 25.79 6.02 -4.78
C GLU A 156 26.41 4.65 -5.09
N ARG A 157 27.11 4.05 -4.11
CA ARG A 157 27.83 2.78 -4.29
C ARG A 157 26.88 1.60 -4.44
N GLY A 158 25.86 1.54 -3.59
CA GLY A 158 24.80 0.53 -3.63
C GLY A 158 23.65 0.88 -4.56
N ARG A 159 23.60 2.13 -5.06
CA ARG A 159 22.53 2.64 -5.93
C ARG A 159 21.14 2.48 -5.32
N PHE A 160 20.99 2.90 -4.05
CA PHE A 160 19.71 2.83 -3.34
C PHE A 160 19.50 4.03 -2.43
N LEU A 161 18.25 4.35 -2.12
CA LEU A 161 17.86 5.24 -1.03
C LEU A 161 17.79 4.44 0.27
N ARG A 162 18.50 4.88 1.30
CA ARG A 162 18.41 4.31 2.65
C ARG A 162 17.01 4.52 3.20
N ALA A 163 16.41 3.47 3.78
CA ALA A 163 15.03 3.54 4.28
C ALA A 163 14.90 4.31 5.60
N TRP A 164 15.55 3.86 6.67
CA TRP A 164 15.36 4.41 8.02
C TRP A 164 16.66 4.86 8.71
N GLY A 165 16.50 5.74 9.68
CA GLY A 165 17.57 6.22 10.56
C GLY A 165 18.21 7.51 10.07
N ALA A 166 18.80 8.24 11.02
CA ALA A 166 19.60 9.43 10.76
C ALA A 166 20.78 9.09 9.85
N LEU A 167 21.21 10.04 9.02
CA LEU A 167 22.25 9.79 8.00
C LEU A 167 23.60 9.38 8.59
N ASP A 168 23.92 9.84 9.80
CA ASP A 168 25.12 9.53 10.56
C ASP A 168 25.02 8.25 11.40
N ASP A 169 23.82 7.69 11.58
CA ASP A 169 23.63 6.43 12.29
C ASP A 169 24.03 5.25 11.38
N PRO A 170 25.05 4.43 11.71
CA PRO A 170 25.40 3.26 10.92
C PRO A 170 24.35 2.14 11.00
N HIS A 171 23.47 2.15 12.00
CA HIS A 171 22.43 1.15 12.16
C HIS A 171 21.40 1.26 11.02
N ARG A 172 21.17 0.13 10.31
CA ARG A 172 20.27 0.05 9.14
C ARG A 172 20.67 0.97 7.97
N ALA A 173 21.90 1.48 7.95
CA ALA A 173 22.38 2.38 6.88
C ALA A 173 22.35 1.75 5.47
N GLY A 174 22.40 0.42 5.39
CA GLY A 174 22.25 -0.33 4.14
C GLY A 174 20.88 -0.97 3.94
N TRP A 175 19.86 -0.62 4.73
CA TRP A 175 18.53 -1.21 4.59
C TRP A 175 17.71 -0.48 3.52
N VAL A 176 17.20 -1.27 2.58
CA VAL A 176 16.25 -0.87 1.54
C VAL A 176 14.93 -1.58 1.78
N ILE A 177 13.84 -0.85 1.68
CA ILE A 177 12.49 -1.37 1.94
C ILE A 177 11.62 -1.12 0.71
N VAL A 178 10.77 -2.09 0.36
CA VAL A 178 9.99 -2.10 -0.89
C VAL A 178 9.05 -0.90 -1.06
N ASP A 179 8.55 -0.32 0.03
CA ASP A 179 7.72 0.90 0.05
C ASP A 179 8.47 2.17 -0.39
N THR A 180 9.80 2.16 -0.41
CA THR A 180 10.59 3.23 -1.06
C THR A 180 10.16 3.43 -2.51
N MET A 181 9.66 2.38 -3.18
CA MET A 181 9.12 2.46 -4.54
C MET A 181 7.98 3.47 -4.67
N MET A 182 7.16 3.63 -3.63
CA MET A 182 6.10 4.64 -3.61
C MET A 182 6.63 6.05 -3.40
N ASN A 183 7.77 6.18 -2.73
CA ASN A 183 8.42 7.45 -2.46
C ASN A 183 9.16 8.03 -3.67
N LEU A 184 9.43 7.21 -4.69
CA LEU A 184 10.11 7.63 -5.92
C LEU A 184 9.31 8.64 -6.75
N ASP A 185 7.97 8.66 -6.65
CA ASP A 185 7.15 9.61 -7.41
C ASP A 185 7.45 11.06 -7.01
N LEU A 186 7.89 11.32 -5.77
CA LEU A 186 8.30 12.66 -5.33
C LEU A 186 9.58 13.12 -6.07
N LEU A 187 10.55 12.23 -6.26
CA LEU A 187 11.75 12.52 -7.04
C LEU A 187 11.39 12.71 -8.52
N LEU A 188 10.51 11.88 -9.06
CA LEU A 188 10.07 11.98 -10.45
C LEU A 188 9.23 13.24 -10.70
N PHE A 189 8.49 13.71 -9.69
CA PHE A 189 7.87 15.04 -9.66
C PHE A 189 8.93 16.14 -9.71
N ALA A 190 9.96 16.06 -8.87
CA ALA A 190 11.04 17.05 -8.88
C ALA A 190 11.80 17.09 -10.21
N ALA A 191 12.03 15.93 -10.84
CA ALA A 191 12.62 15.83 -12.17
C ALA A 191 11.77 16.58 -13.22
N GLU A 192 10.47 16.33 -13.25
CA GLU A 192 9.51 16.98 -14.16
C GLU A 192 9.48 18.50 -13.93
N ARG A 193 9.42 18.94 -12.67
CA ARG A 193 9.27 20.37 -12.33
C ARG A 193 10.53 21.19 -12.59
N THR A 194 11.71 20.59 -12.46
CA THR A 194 12.99 21.32 -12.52
C THR A 194 13.81 21.05 -13.78
N GLY A 195 13.50 19.98 -14.51
CA GLY A 195 14.35 19.47 -15.60
C GLY A 195 15.69 18.88 -15.12
N ARG A 196 15.94 18.79 -13.81
CA ARG A 196 17.19 18.25 -13.26
C ARG A 196 17.17 16.73 -13.28
N ARG A 197 18.02 16.15 -14.14
CA ARG A 197 18.13 14.70 -14.31
C ARG A 197 18.46 13.92 -13.04
N ARG A 198 19.19 14.52 -12.09
CA ARG A 198 19.62 13.85 -10.84
C ARG A 198 18.48 13.12 -10.13
N TYR A 199 17.28 13.71 -10.10
CA TYR A 199 16.15 13.12 -9.38
C TYR A 199 15.63 11.86 -10.09
N ALA A 200 15.51 11.91 -11.42
CA ALA A 200 15.12 10.76 -12.22
C ALA A 200 16.21 9.67 -12.21
N ASP A 201 17.48 10.05 -12.27
CA ASP A 201 18.60 9.10 -12.24
C ASP A 201 18.64 8.34 -10.89
N ILE A 202 18.44 9.03 -9.76
CA ILE A 202 18.34 8.42 -8.42
C ILE A 202 17.13 7.49 -8.32
N ALA A 203 15.95 7.95 -8.76
CA ALA A 203 14.72 7.14 -8.71
C ALA A 203 14.86 5.86 -9.53
N THR A 204 15.38 5.99 -10.76
CA THR A 204 15.64 4.86 -11.67
C THR A 204 16.66 3.90 -11.10
N ALA A 205 17.77 4.41 -10.54
CA ALA A 205 18.80 3.59 -9.92
C ALA A 205 18.26 2.79 -8.73
N HIS A 206 17.43 3.41 -7.88
CA HIS A 206 16.78 2.72 -6.79
C HIS A 206 15.81 1.63 -7.27
N ALA A 207 14.96 1.95 -8.25
CA ALA A 207 14.02 1.00 -8.83
C ALA A 207 14.75 -0.21 -9.44
N ASP A 208 15.87 0.00 -10.13
CA ASP A 208 16.71 -1.09 -10.66
C ASP A 208 17.32 -1.96 -9.56
N THR A 209 17.76 -1.36 -8.45
CA THR A 209 18.25 -2.11 -7.29
C THR A 209 17.14 -2.91 -6.62
N THR A 210 15.95 -2.34 -6.47
CA THR A 210 14.77 -3.03 -5.95
C THR A 210 14.35 -4.19 -6.84
N ALA A 211 14.31 -4.00 -8.16
CA ALA A 211 13.96 -5.05 -9.11
C ALA A 211 14.95 -6.22 -9.08
N ARG A 212 16.23 -5.96 -8.82
CA ARG A 212 17.28 -7.00 -8.78
C ARG A 212 17.33 -7.77 -7.46
N HIS A 213 17.06 -7.11 -6.34
CA HIS A 213 17.34 -7.68 -5.02
C HIS A 213 16.11 -7.94 -4.16
N LEU A 214 15.04 -7.16 -4.33
CA LEU A 214 13.80 -7.32 -3.56
C LEU A 214 12.76 -8.16 -4.29
N VAL A 215 12.73 -8.13 -5.63
CA VAL A 215 11.82 -8.95 -6.45
C VAL A 215 12.46 -10.31 -6.73
N ARG A 216 11.76 -11.39 -6.36
CA ARG A 216 12.17 -12.78 -6.61
C ARG A 216 11.74 -13.22 -8.00
N GLU A 217 12.29 -14.33 -8.46
CA GLU A 217 12.03 -14.89 -9.79
C GLU A 217 10.53 -15.20 -10.03
N ASP A 218 9.83 -15.67 -9.00
CA ASP A 218 8.39 -15.98 -9.06
C ASP A 218 7.46 -14.74 -8.97
N GLY A 219 8.06 -13.55 -8.92
CA GLY A 219 7.37 -12.27 -8.80
C GLY A 219 7.00 -11.86 -7.37
N SER A 220 7.25 -12.69 -6.35
CA SER A 220 7.09 -12.28 -4.95
C SER A 220 8.16 -11.27 -4.55
N THR A 221 7.87 -10.41 -3.57
CA THR A 221 8.86 -9.50 -2.99
C THR A 221 9.29 -9.91 -1.58
N CYS A 222 10.55 -9.68 -1.22
CA CYS A 222 10.91 -9.54 0.19
C CYS A 222 10.55 -8.14 0.69
N HIS A 223 10.38 -7.99 2.00
CA HIS A 223 10.06 -6.69 2.58
C HIS A 223 11.30 -5.78 2.61
N VAL A 224 12.41 -6.27 3.16
CA VAL A 224 13.65 -5.51 3.35
C VAL A 224 14.81 -6.25 2.69
N PHE A 225 15.74 -5.51 2.09
CA PHE A 225 17.04 -6.05 1.69
C PHE A 225 18.16 -5.24 2.35
N GLU A 226 19.15 -5.94 2.88
CA GLU A 226 20.33 -5.35 3.51
C GLU A 226 21.52 -5.37 2.56
N PHE A 227 22.14 -4.20 2.39
CA PHE A 227 23.40 -4.00 1.69
C PHE A 227 24.49 -3.59 2.69
N ASP A 228 25.74 -3.80 2.31
CA ASP A 228 26.87 -3.16 2.97
C ASP A 228 26.90 -1.68 2.53
N PRO A 229 26.69 -0.70 3.45
CA PRO A 229 26.56 0.70 3.05
C PRO A 229 27.87 1.31 2.54
N ALA A 230 29.02 0.73 2.91
CA ALA A 230 30.32 1.21 2.50
C ALA A 230 30.69 0.75 1.08
N SER A 231 30.35 -0.47 0.67
CA SER A 231 30.72 -1.04 -0.63
C SER A 231 29.56 -1.13 -1.62
N GLY A 232 28.31 -1.06 -1.15
CA GLY A 232 27.12 -1.32 -1.95
C GLY A 232 26.84 -2.81 -2.20
N ARG A 233 27.63 -3.72 -1.61
CA ARG A 233 27.48 -5.17 -1.82
C ARG A 233 26.18 -5.69 -1.19
N PRO A 234 25.38 -6.51 -1.89
CA PRO A 234 24.21 -7.15 -1.29
C PRO A 234 24.61 -8.11 -0.16
N ILE A 235 23.86 -8.11 0.95
CA ILE A 235 24.09 -8.99 2.10
C ILE A 235 22.97 -10.04 2.17
N ARG A 236 21.72 -9.65 2.46
CA ARG A 236 20.62 -10.61 2.66
C ARG A 236 19.22 -9.99 2.62
N GLN A 237 18.23 -10.84 2.36
CA GLN A 237 16.82 -10.54 2.59
C GLN A 237 16.52 -10.46 4.09
N ARG A 238 15.60 -9.56 4.45
CA ARG A 238 15.10 -9.32 5.79
C ARG A 238 13.61 -8.99 5.75
N THR A 239 13.02 -8.88 6.94
CA THR A 239 11.67 -8.34 7.12
C THR A 239 11.61 -7.59 8.44
N ALA A 240 10.77 -6.55 8.49
CA ALA A 240 10.32 -5.92 9.73
C ALA A 240 8.83 -6.14 10.03
N GLN A 241 8.04 -6.62 9.05
CA GLN A 241 6.57 -6.66 9.13
C GLN A 241 5.93 -7.87 8.45
N GLY A 242 6.58 -8.47 7.44
CA GLY A 242 6.15 -9.74 6.87
C GLY A 242 6.46 -10.93 7.79
N TYR A 243 5.79 -12.06 7.55
CA TYR A 243 5.91 -13.28 8.35
C TYR A 243 7.36 -13.78 8.49
N SER A 244 8.15 -13.72 7.43
CA SER A 244 9.58 -14.05 7.48
C SER A 244 10.37 -13.32 6.39
N ALA A 245 11.70 -13.37 6.44
CA ALA A 245 12.55 -12.76 5.41
C ALA A 245 12.30 -13.35 3.99
N THR A 246 11.77 -14.58 3.93
CA THR A 246 11.47 -15.30 2.68
C THR A 246 9.98 -15.36 2.36
N SER A 247 9.13 -14.76 3.20
CA SER A 247 7.69 -14.65 2.95
C SER A 247 7.37 -13.53 1.94
N CYS A 248 6.08 -13.31 1.69
CA CYS A 248 5.61 -12.27 0.78
C CYS A 248 4.49 -11.48 1.45
N TRP A 249 4.90 -10.45 2.17
CA TRP A 249 4.02 -9.50 2.82
C TRP A 249 3.17 -8.77 1.78
N SER A 250 1.84 -8.83 1.90
CA SER A 250 0.94 -8.43 0.82
C SER A 250 0.95 -6.92 0.54
N ARG A 251 1.12 -6.09 1.58
CA ARG A 251 1.29 -4.65 1.38
C ARG A 251 2.59 -4.31 0.68
N GLY A 252 3.68 -5.00 1.00
CA GLY A 252 4.95 -4.86 0.28
C GLY A 252 4.84 -5.25 -1.20
N GLN A 253 4.12 -6.34 -1.48
CA GLN A 253 3.81 -6.73 -2.86
C GLN A 253 2.99 -5.65 -3.58
N SER A 254 2.01 -5.07 -2.90
CA SER A 254 1.14 -4.02 -3.45
C SER A 254 1.90 -2.72 -3.72
N TRP A 255 2.85 -2.34 -2.85
CA TRP A 255 3.79 -1.24 -3.09
C TRP A 255 4.66 -1.47 -4.31
N ALA A 256 5.11 -2.70 -4.55
CA ALA A 256 5.88 -3.01 -5.74
C ALA A 256 5.02 -2.88 -7.02
N VAL A 257 3.78 -3.39 -7.02
CA VAL A 257 2.87 -3.26 -8.16
C VAL A 257 2.65 -1.79 -8.50
N HIS A 258 2.24 -0.99 -7.52
CA HIS A 258 1.94 0.42 -7.74
C HIS A 258 3.23 1.21 -8.08
N GLY A 259 4.29 1.05 -7.29
CA GLY A 259 5.53 1.80 -7.46
C GLY A 259 6.26 1.53 -8.77
N PHE A 260 6.42 0.27 -9.21
CA PHE A 260 7.04 -0.02 -10.52
C PHE A 260 6.20 0.50 -11.68
N THR A 261 4.87 0.41 -11.58
CA THR A 261 3.95 0.99 -12.57
C THR A 261 4.12 2.51 -12.65
N THR A 262 4.21 3.19 -11.50
CA THR A 262 4.48 4.63 -11.43
C THR A 262 5.82 4.98 -12.05
N VAL A 263 6.91 4.28 -11.69
CA VAL A 263 8.23 4.54 -12.29
C VAL A 263 8.18 4.37 -13.82
N PHE A 264 7.52 3.32 -14.34
CA PHE A 264 7.34 3.17 -15.78
C PHE A 264 6.58 4.35 -16.40
N ARG A 265 5.45 4.75 -15.82
CA ARG A 265 4.65 5.89 -16.29
C ARG A 265 5.44 7.19 -16.37
N ARG A 266 6.33 7.42 -15.41
CA ARG A 266 7.12 8.66 -15.31
C ARG A 266 8.37 8.66 -16.19
N THR A 267 8.91 7.50 -16.53
CA THR A 267 10.20 7.36 -17.23
C THR A 267 10.07 6.82 -18.66
N GLY A 268 9.01 6.07 -18.96
CA GLY A 268 8.84 5.32 -20.20
C GLY A 268 9.74 4.08 -20.32
N GLU A 269 10.51 3.73 -19.29
CA GLU A 269 11.50 2.65 -19.37
C GLU A 269 10.85 1.27 -19.19
N ARG A 270 10.68 0.55 -20.31
CA ARG A 270 9.94 -0.71 -20.40
C ARG A 270 10.36 -1.80 -19.39
N ARG A 271 11.62 -1.82 -18.96
CA ARG A 271 12.06 -2.78 -17.92
C ARG A 271 11.25 -2.67 -16.62
N PHE A 272 10.76 -1.48 -16.27
CA PHE A 272 9.91 -1.30 -15.08
C PHE A 272 8.48 -1.79 -15.33
N LEU A 273 7.98 -1.72 -16.56
CA LEU A 273 6.70 -2.35 -16.94
C LEU A 273 6.81 -3.87 -16.81
N ASP A 274 7.89 -4.47 -17.29
CA ASP A 274 8.10 -5.92 -17.22
C ASP A 274 8.17 -6.40 -15.76
N VAL A 275 8.82 -5.63 -14.88
CA VAL A 275 8.85 -5.92 -13.43
C VAL A 275 7.47 -5.73 -12.82
N ALA A 276 6.75 -4.64 -13.14
CA ALA A 276 5.40 -4.36 -12.65
C ALA A 276 4.43 -5.50 -12.99
N ALA A 277 4.44 -5.96 -14.24
CA ALA A 277 3.62 -7.10 -14.69
C ALA A 277 3.97 -8.38 -13.93
N ARG A 278 5.25 -8.68 -13.72
CA ARG A 278 5.68 -9.88 -12.98
C ARG A 278 5.22 -9.85 -11.52
N VAL A 279 5.35 -8.72 -10.83
CA VAL A 279 4.89 -8.59 -9.43
C VAL A 279 3.36 -8.58 -9.34
N ALA A 280 2.66 -7.99 -10.31
CA ALA A 280 1.20 -8.03 -10.38
C ALA A 280 0.68 -9.44 -10.63
N ASP A 281 1.31 -10.18 -11.54
CA ASP A 281 0.96 -11.57 -11.83
C ASP A 281 1.12 -12.48 -10.60
N HIS A 282 2.14 -12.24 -9.77
CA HIS A 282 2.27 -12.93 -8.49
C HIS A 282 1.12 -12.59 -7.54
N LEU A 283 0.77 -11.31 -7.40
CA LEU A 283 -0.34 -10.87 -6.57
C LEU A 283 -1.66 -11.53 -7.02
N VAL A 284 -1.98 -11.45 -8.31
CA VAL A 284 -3.22 -11.99 -8.90
C VAL A 284 -3.35 -13.50 -8.64
N ARG A 285 -2.25 -14.26 -8.81
CA ARG A 285 -2.24 -15.71 -8.55
C ARG A 285 -2.43 -16.09 -7.08
N ASN A 286 -2.06 -15.22 -6.15
CA ASN A 286 -2.11 -15.49 -4.71
C ASN A 286 -3.26 -14.77 -3.99
N LEU A 287 -4.14 -14.07 -4.74
CA LEU A 287 -5.40 -13.58 -4.17
C LEU A 287 -6.23 -14.76 -3.69
N THR A 288 -6.79 -14.60 -2.50
CA THR A 288 -7.70 -15.56 -1.90
C THR A 288 -9.06 -15.54 -2.61
N ALA A 289 -9.89 -16.56 -2.35
CA ALA A 289 -11.19 -16.71 -3.02
C ALA A 289 -12.15 -15.53 -2.77
N ASP A 290 -12.04 -14.87 -1.62
CA ASP A 290 -12.78 -13.64 -1.27
C ASP A 290 -12.18 -12.36 -1.88
N ARG A 291 -11.13 -12.47 -2.71
CA ARG A 291 -10.46 -11.36 -3.44
C ARG A 291 -9.87 -10.26 -2.56
N VAL A 292 -9.76 -10.47 -1.25
CA VAL A 292 -9.06 -9.56 -0.31
C VAL A 292 -7.71 -10.17 0.07
N PRO A 293 -6.57 -9.48 -0.14
CA PRO A 293 -5.26 -9.99 0.26
C PRO A 293 -5.22 -10.45 1.73
N VAL A 294 -4.68 -11.64 1.97
CA VAL A 294 -4.16 -11.99 3.30
C VAL A 294 -2.98 -11.08 3.62
N TRP A 295 -2.69 -10.85 4.90
CA TRP A 295 -1.59 -9.95 5.29
C TRP A 295 -0.20 -10.45 4.79
N ASP A 296 -0.01 -11.76 4.65
CA ASP A 296 1.18 -12.37 4.04
C ASP A 296 0.80 -13.62 3.23
N TYR A 297 1.16 -13.64 1.94
CA TYR A 297 0.81 -14.73 1.02
C TYR A 297 1.54 -16.05 1.32
N ARG A 298 2.60 -16.01 2.12
CA ARG A 298 3.40 -17.19 2.50
C ARG A 298 3.39 -17.44 4.01
N SER A 299 2.42 -16.85 4.74
CA SER A 299 2.11 -17.25 6.11
C SER A 299 1.68 -18.73 6.14
N PRO A 300 2.03 -19.52 7.16
CA PRO A 300 1.55 -20.90 7.32
C PRO A 300 0.01 -20.99 7.46
N TYR A 301 -0.66 -19.89 7.76
CA TYR A 301 -2.12 -19.82 7.83
C TYR A 301 -2.76 -19.33 6.53
N ALA A 302 -1.99 -18.91 5.52
CA ALA A 302 -2.53 -18.56 4.20
C ALA A 302 -3.15 -19.81 3.54
N PRO A 303 -4.30 -19.68 2.83
CA PRO A 303 -5.03 -18.46 2.49
C PRO A 303 -6.06 -18.00 3.55
N HIS A 304 -6.10 -18.60 4.74
CA HIS A 304 -7.13 -18.38 5.77
C HIS A 304 -6.69 -17.48 6.92
N ASP A 305 -5.59 -16.74 6.75
CA ASP A 305 -5.06 -15.82 7.76
C ASP A 305 -5.80 -14.46 7.76
N VAL A 306 -5.45 -13.59 8.71
CA VAL A 306 -5.95 -12.21 8.80
C VAL A 306 -5.72 -11.46 7.50
N LYS A 307 -6.62 -10.54 7.21
CA LYS A 307 -6.58 -9.79 5.95
C LYS A 307 -5.77 -8.52 6.08
N ASP A 308 -5.45 -7.95 4.93
CA ASP A 308 -4.99 -6.58 4.86
C ASP A 308 -5.74 -5.84 3.75
N SER A 309 -6.85 -5.21 4.13
CA SER A 309 -7.64 -4.38 3.23
C SER A 309 -6.82 -3.25 2.59
N SER A 310 -5.82 -2.74 3.31
CA SER A 310 -4.93 -1.70 2.80
C SER A 310 -4.06 -2.18 1.64
N ALA A 311 -3.53 -3.42 1.69
CA ALA A 311 -2.86 -4.03 0.55
C ALA A 311 -3.80 -4.13 -0.66
N GLY A 312 -5.06 -4.51 -0.44
CA GLY A 312 -6.07 -4.55 -1.50
C GLY A 312 -6.29 -3.19 -2.16
N ALA A 313 -6.49 -2.14 -1.36
CA ALA A 313 -6.71 -0.79 -1.86
C ALA A 313 -5.53 -0.27 -2.70
N VAL A 314 -4.30 -0.49 -2.22
CA VAL A 314 -3.07 -0.13 -2.92
C VAL A 314 -2.93 -0.90 -4.23
N ALA A 315 -3.17 -2.21 -4.19
CA ALA A 315 -3.08 -3.08 -5.34
C ALA A 315 -4.09 -2.65 -6.41
N ALA A 316 -5.31 -2.26 -6.03
CA ALA A 316 -6.32 -1.77 -6.96
C ALA A 316 -5.82 -0.52 -7.71
N CYS A 317 -5.27 0.49 -7.02
CA CYS A 317 -4.67 1.66 -7.68
C CYS A 317 -3.56 1.25 -8.67
N GLY A 318 -2.61 0.42 -8.23
CA GLY A 318 -1.49 -0.01 -9.07
C GLY A 318 -1.93 -0.83 -10.29
N LEU A 319 -2.92 -1.72 -10.13
CA LEU A 319 -3.47 -2.54 -11.20
C LEU A 319 -4.28 -1.73 -12.22
N LEU A 320 -5.01 -0.70 -11.79
CA LEU A 320 -5.70 0.23 -12.70
C LEU A 320 -4.71 0.96 -13.60
N ASP A 321 -3.63 1.50 -13.01
CA ASP A 321 -2.57 2.16 -13.79
C ASP A 321 -1.85 1.16 -14.70
N LEU A 322 -1.57 -0.05 -14.21
CA LEU A 322 -0.90 -1.07 -14.99
C LEU A 322 -1.75 -1.50 -16.18
N ALA A 323 -3.06 -1.66 -16.01
CA ALA A 323 -3.99 -1.97 -17.09
C ALA A 323 -3.99 -0.88 -18.17
N ALA A 324 -3.97 0.40 -17.75
CA ALA A 324 -3.97 1.53 -18.68
C ALA A 324 -2.70 1.57 -19.54
N VAL A 325 -1.54 1.25 -18.97
CA VAL A 325 -0.26 1.36 -19.69
C VAL A 325 0.20 0.07 -20.38
N SER A 326 -0.26 -1.09 -19.93
CA SER A 326 0.00 -2.38 -20.60
C SER A 326 -1.02 -2.71 -21.69
N GLY A 327 -2.25 -2.17 -21.59
CA GLY A 327 -3.39 -2.58 -22.40
C GLY A 327 -4.02 -3.91 -21.96
N GLU A 328 -3.54 -4.53 -20.89
CA GLU A 328 -4.04 -5.82 -20.41
C GLU A 328 -5.27 -5.65 -19.51
N ALA A 329 -6.46 -5.94 -20.05
CA ALA A 329 -7.73 -5.78 -19.34
C ALA A 329 -7.81 -6.58 -18.02
N ARG A 330 -7.15 -7.74 -17.93
CA ARG A 330 -7.15 -8.60 -16.73
C ARG A 330 -6.72 -7.87 -15.45
N TYR A 331 -5.83 -6.88 -15.55
CA TYR A 331 -5.39 -6.12 -14.39
C TYR A 331 -6.49 -5.18 -13.88
N ARG A 332 -7.21 -4.52 -14.80
CA ARG A 332 -8.39 -3.70 -14.44
C ARG A 332 -9.50 -4.57 -13.87
N ASP A 333 -9.77 -5.72 -14.48
CA ASP A 333 -10.80 -6.65 -13.99
C ASP A 333 -10.47 -7.12 -12.57
N THR A 334 -9.22 -7.48 -12.30
CA THR A 334 -8.77 -7.83 -10.95
C THR A 334 -8.88 -6.66 -9.97
N ALA A 335 -8.56 -5.43 -10.38
CA ALA A 335 -8.72 -4.25 -9.54
C ALA A 335 -10.19 -4.03 -9.13
N VAL A 336 -11.12 -4.19 -10.08
CA VAL A 336 -12.57 -4.10 -9.82
C VAL A 336 -13.05 -5.22 -8.89
N GLU A 337 -12.55 -6.44 -9.07
CA GLU A 337 -12.83 -7.57 -8.16
C GLU A 337 -12.37 -7.28 -6.73
N ILE A 338 -11.15 -6.75 -6.56
CA ILE A 338 -10.61 -6.36 -5.24
C ILE A 338 -11.49 -5.27 -4.62
N LEU A 339 -11.79 -4.18 -5.34
CA LEU A 339 -12.62 -3.08 -4.82
C LEU A 339 -14.02 -3.54 -4.43
N THR A 340 -14.64 -4.41 -5.26
CA THR A 340 -15.93 -5.01 -4.96
C THR A 340 -15.88 -5.83 -3.67
N ALA A 341 -14.80 -6.59 -3.46
CA ALA A 341 -14.62 -7.39 -2.24
C ALA A 341 -14.31 -6.55 -1.00
N LEU A 342 -13.55 -5.47 -1.14
CA LEU A 342 -13.30 -4.50 -0.07
C LEU A 342 -14.62 -3.84 0.36
N GLU A 343 -15.45 -3.39 -0.58
CA GLU A 343 -16.75 -2.82 -0.26
C GLU A 343 -17.65 -3.85 0.44
N ALA A 344 -17.71 -5.07 -0.09
CA ALA A 344 -18.60 -6.09 0.46
C ALA A 344 -18.18 -6.63 1.84
N THR A 345 -16.88 -6.63 2.16
CA THR A 345 -16.36 -7.37 3.33
C THR A 345 -15.45 -6.57 4.26
N CYS A 346 -15.02 -5.38 3.87
CA CYS A 346 -14.14 -4.50 4.64
C CYS A 346 -14.75 -3.12 4.91
N SER A 347 -15.78 -2.70 4.17
CA SER A 347 -16.49 -1.44 4.41
C SER A 347 -17.04 -1.37 5.83
N THR A 348 -16.88 -0.22 6.47
CA THR A 348 -17.40 0.05 7.82
C THR A 348 -18.82 0.63 7.79
N ALA A 349 -19.51 0.60 6.64
CA ALA A 349 -20.86 1.16 6.49
C ALA A 349 -21.88 0.61 7.50
N GLY A 350 -21.70 -0.62 7.98
CA GLY A 350 -22.53 -1.22 9.02
C GLY A 350 -22.22 -0.78 10.46
N SER A 351 -21.20 0.05 10.69
CA SER A 351 -20.80 0.51 12.03
C SER A 351 -21.09 2.00 12.22
N GLU A 352 -21.91 2.36 13.20
CA GLU A 352 -22.13 3.77 13.56
C GLU A 352 -20.92 4.38 14.28
N ARG A 353 -20.03 3.55 14.82
CA ARG A 353 -18.88 3.97 15.63
C ARG A 353 -17.63 4.24 14.81
N ALA A 354 -17.46 3.50 13.72
CA ALA A 354 -16.23 3.52 12.94
C ALA A 354 -15.92 4.88 12.33
N GLU A 355 -14.67 5.31 12.45
CA GLU A 355 -14.20 6.58 11.90
C GLU A 355 -13.43 6.41 10.58
N GLY A 356 -12.94 5.21 10.28
CA GLY A 356 -12.37 4.86 8.98
C GLY A 356 -13.39 4.25 8.04
N ALA A 357 -13.14 4.34 6.73
CA ALA A 357 -14.02 3.81 5.69
C ALA A 357 -13.82 2.30 5.48
N LEU A 358 -12.57 1.81 5.58
CA LEU A 358 -12.24 0.39 5.53
C LEU A 358 -11.73 -0.11 6.87
N GLY A 359 -12.27 -1.23 7.36
CA GLY A 359 -11.69 -2.04 8.42
C GLY A 359 -10.79 -3.15 7.86
N ARG A 360 -10.47 -4.15 8.69
CA ARG A 360 -9.72 -5.37 8.28
C ARG A 360 -8.34 -5.11 7.67
N GLY A 361 -7.72 -3.98 8.02
CA GLY A 361 -6.34 -3.66 7.70
C GLY A 361 -5.38 -4.24 8.74
N THR A 362 -4.15 -4.55 8.33
CA THR A 362 -3.13 -5.12 9.22
C THR A 362 -1.82 -4.34 9.13
N SER A 363 -1.53 -3.50 10.13
CA SER A 363 -0.36 -2.63 10.18
C SER A 363 0.93 -3.41 10.44
N ASN A 364 1.10 -4.02 11.62
CA ASN A 364 2.27 -4.81 11.96
C ASN A 364 1.88 -6.09 12.71
N ARG A 365 1.67 -7.17 11.95
CA ARG A 365 1.22 -8.46 12.51
C ARG A 365 2.24 -9.12 13.45
N PRO A 366 3.56 -9.18 13.14
CA PRO A 366 4.55 -9.72 14.07
C PRO A 366 4.58 -9.05 15.45
N GLU A 367 4.22 -7.76 15.54
CA GLU A 367 4.11 -7.00 16.80
C GLU A 367 2.69 -6.97 17.37
N GLU A 368 1.72 -7.65 16.74
CA GLU A 368 0.29 -7.60 17.06
C GLU A 368 -0.26 -6.17 17.19
N ARG A 369 0.28 -5.25 16.38
CA ARG A 369 -0.07 -3.83 16.40
C ARG A 369 -0.90 -3.46 15.19
N GLY A 370 -2.15 -3.07 15.44
CA GLY A 370 -3.09 -2.65 14.42
C GLY A 370 -3.49 -3.79 13.48
N VAL A 371 -4.06 -4.87 14.01
CA VAL A 371 -4.57 -6.02 13.26
C VAL A 371 -6.10 -5.94 13.21
N GLU A 372 -6.68 -6.15 12.03
CA GLU A 372 -8.12 -6.02 11.76
C GLU A 372 -8.68 -4.61 12.11
N VAL A 373 -7.94 -3.56 11.75
CA VAL A 373 -8.28 -2.15 12.05
C VAL A 373 -8.39 -1.30 10.77
N SER A 374 -8.87 -0.06 10.88
CA SER A 374 -8.74 0.93 9.81
C SER A 374 -7.34 1.55 9.79
N LEU A 375 -6.85 1.83 8.58
CA LEU A 375 -5.53 2.38 8.31
C LEU A 375 -5.66 3.56 7.34
N PRO A 376 -5.01 4.71 7.60
CA PRO A 376 -5.21 5.95 6.84
C PRO A 376 -4.77 5.82 5.38
N TYR A 377 -3.73 5.02 5.11
CA TYR A 377 -3.32 4.69 3.75
C TYR A 377 -4.30 3.75 3.06
N GLY A 378 -4.91 2.80 3.79
CA GLY A 378 -5.98 1.95 3.24
C GLY A 378 -7.16 2.78 2.77
N ASP A 379 -7.64 3.70 3.63
CA ASP A 379 -8.73 4.62 3.30
C ASP A 379 -8.36 5.56 2.15
N TYR A 380 -7.13 6.10 2.13
CA TYR A 380 -6.64 6.96 1.04
C TYR A 380 -6.65 6.23 -0.31
N TYR A 381 -5.99 5.07 -0.41
CA TYR A 381 -5.91 4.35 -1.69
C TYR A 381 -7.27 3.76 -2.10
N TYR A 382 -8.16 3.47 -1.15
CA TYR A 382 -9.52 3.06 -1.46
C TYR A 382 -10.31 4.19 -2.11
N ALA A 383 -10.36 5.36 -1.45
CA ALA A 383 -11.01 6.54 -1.97
C ALA A 383 -10.40 7.00 -3.30
N GLU A 384 -9.07 6.88 -3.47
CA GLU A 384 -8.38 7.16 -4.72
C GLU A 384 -8.84 6.21 -5.84
N ALA A 385 -8.86 4.90 -5.60
CA ALA A 385 -9.27 3.91 -6.59
C ALA A 385 -10.74 4.11 -7.00
N LEU A 386 -11.62 4.45 -6.05
CA LEU A 386 -13.00 4.80 -6.33
C LEU A 386 -13.10 6.11 -7.13
N LEU A 387 -12.34 7.15 -6.78
CA LEU A 387 -12.31 8.41 -7.52
C LEU A 387 -11.85 8.21 -8.97
N ARG A 388 -10.87 7.33 -9.21
CA ARG A 388 -10.43 6.98 -10.58
C ARG A 388 -11.56 6.38 -11.43
N HIS A 389 -12.51 5.66 -10.82
CA HIS A 389 -13.68 5.13 -11.51
C HIS A 389 -14.77 6.18 -11.71
N VAL A 390 -15.09 6.95 -10.67
CA VAL A 390 -16.22 7.89 -10.68
C VAL A 390 -15.88 9.20 -11.42
N HIS A 391 -14.65 9.68 -11.25
CA HIS A 391 -14.15 10.97 -11.77
C HIS A 391 -12.78 10.82 -12.46
N PRO A 392 -12.69 10.05 -13.56
CA PRO A 392 -11.41 9.69 -14.19
C PRO A 392 -10.60 10.90 -14.68
N GLU A 393 -11.25 11.96 -15.15
CA GLU A 393 -10.56 13.19 -15.60
C GLU A 393 -9.94 13.97 -14.43
N ALA A 394 -10.66 14.06 -13.30
CA ALA A 394 -10.14 14.72 -12.11
C ALA A 394 -8.97 13.94 -11.52
N ALA A 395 -9.09 12.61 -11.45
CA ALA A 395 -8.02 11.74 -10.99
C ALA A 395 -6.74 11.89 -11.84
N ARG A 396 -6.86 11.84 -13.17
CA ARG A 396 -5.71 12.04 -14.08
C ARG A 396 -5.05 13.39 -13.87
N ARG A 397 -5.85 14.46 -13.77
CA ARG A 397 -5.34 15.83 -13.68
C ARG A 397 -4.67 16.13 -12.34
N TYR A 398 -5.25 15.67 -11.23
CA TYR A 398 -4.85 16.14 -9.90
C TYR A 398 -4.09 15.10 -9.07
N LEU A 399 -4.27 13.80 -9.35
CA LEU A 399 -3.58 12.73 -8.61
C LEU A 399 -2.46 12.06 -9.44
N ALA A 400 -2.25 12.50 -10.69
CA ALA A 400 -1.30 11.90 -11.64
C ALA A 400 -1.53 10.39 -11.83
N THR A 401 -2.77 10.01 -12.07
CA THR A 401 -3.19 8.66 -12.49
C THR A 401 -3.14 8.52 -14.01
N ALA A 402 -3.13 7.30 -14.54
CA ALA A 402 -3.10 7.04 -15.99
C ALA A 402 -4.41 7.42 -16.70
#